data_AF-A0A936H8W5-F1
#
_entry.id   AF-A0A936H8W5-F1
#
_cell.length_a   1.000
_cell.length_b   1.000
_cell.length_c   1.000
_cell.angle_alpha   90.00
_cell.angle_beta   90.00
_cell.angle_gamma   90.00
#
_symmetry.space_group_name_H-M   'P 1'
#
loop_
_entity.id
_entity.type
_entity.pdbx_description
1 polymer ?
#
loop_
_entity_poly.entity_id
_entity_poly.type
_entity_poly.pdbx_seq_one_letter_code
_entity_poly.pdbx_strand_id
1 'polypeptide(L)'
;MDAVRNELGGRVMADQPLSKRGCRAKGQDGEREIARLLADLLGVKVKRRVRQHQGDSDLEGLDGWSPEVKRAARPRIAEWWRQAASQAITAGNFPVLFYRLDGGKWRAMWPIFAAMTPGEPCVLAWLDPNLAADSSVEAWASVYRESLKSNGNSNET
;
A
#
# COMPACT_ATOMS: atom_id res chain seq x y z
N MET A 1 26.99 8.75 -66.37
CA MET A 1 27.36 9.61 -65.22
C MET A 1 26.07 10.07 -64.54
N ASP A 2 25.19 9.14 -64.17
CA ASP A 2 25.24 8.24 -63.01
C ASP A 2 24.80 8.93 -61.72
N ALA A 3 23.78 8.30 -61.14
CA ALA A 3 23.01 8.66 -59.97
C ALA A 3 23.82 8.67 -58.67
N VAL A 4 23.35 9.39 -57.64
CA VAL A 4 23.14 8.83 -56.29
C VAL A 4 21.99 9.58 -55.58
N ARG A 5 21.05 8.77 -55.06
CA ARG A 5 19.92 9.01 -54.14
C ARG A 5 20.33 9.62 -52.78
N ASN A 6 19.41 10.28 -52.06
CA ASN A 6 18.78 9.69 -50.86
C ASN A 6 17.62 10.55 -50.31
N GLU A 7 16.43 9.99 -50.34
CA GLU A 7 15.27 10.37 -49.53
C GLU A 7 15.49 9.89 -48.10
N LEU A 8 15.15 10.66 -47.07
CA LEU A 8 14.61 10.14 -45.81
C LEU A 8 13.92 11.27 -45.02
N GLY A 9 12.62 11.45 -45.28
CA GLY A 9 11.70 12.16 -44.40
C GLY A 9 11.47 11.36 -43.11
N GLY A 10 12.31 11.58 -42.10
CA GLY A 10 12.13 11.03 -40.76
C GLY A 10 11.14 11.84 -39.95
N ARG A 11 9.91 11.34 -39.80
CA ARG A 11 8.93 11.89 -38.85
C ARG A 11 9.43 11.62 -37.43
N VAL A 12 9.88 12.66 -36.73
CA VAL A 12 10.20 12.59 -35.31
C VAL A 12 8.90 12.26 -34.57
N MET A 13 8.76 11.02 -34.11
CA MET A 13 7.69 10.62 -33.20
C MET A 13 7.95 11.33 -31.86
N ALA A 14 7.16 12.36 -31.56
CA ALA A 14 7.15 12.98 -30.25
C ALA A 14 6.81 11.91 -29.19
N ASP A 15 7.59 11.86 -28.12
CA ASP A 15 7.37 11.02 -26.95
C ASP A 15 5.97 11.29 -26.39
N GLN A 16 5.04 10.36 -26.60
CA GLN A 16 3.67 10.48 -26.15
C GLN A 16 3.64 10.27 -24.62
N PRO A 17 3.13 11.22 -23.84
CA PRO A 17 3.09 11.06 -22.39
C PRO A 17 2.22 9.86 -22.00
N LEU A 18 2.78 8.97 -21.18
CA LEU A 18 2.07 7.84 -20.54
C LEU A 18 0.69 8.30 -20.03
N SER A 19 -0.38 7.67 -20.55
CA SER A 19 -1.74 8.14 -20.26
C SER A 19 -2.07 8.02 -18.75
N LYS A 20 -2.47 9.13 -18.13
CA LYS A 20 -2.87 9.19 -16.71
C LYS A 20 -4.05 8.27 -16.36
N ARG A 21 -4.89 7.91 -17.35
CA ARG A 21 -6.04 7.01 -17.17
C ARG A 21 -5.63 5.57 -16.86
N GLY A 22 -4.61 5.04 -17.55
CA GLY A 22 -4.11 3.68 -17.30
C GLY A 22 -3.51 3.51 -15.90
N CYS A 23 -2.82 4.54 -15.40
CA CYS A 23 -2.26 4.56 -14.05
C CYS A 23 -3.35 4.49 -12.96
N ARG A 24 -4.44 5.26 -13.13
CA ARG A 24 -5.57 5.27 -12.18
C ARG A 24 -6.33 3.94 -12.15
N ALA A 25 -6.60 3.35 -13.32
CA ALA A 25 -7.24 2.03 -13.39
C ALA A 25 -6.37 0.95 -12.72
N LYS A 26 -5.05 0.95 -13.00
CA LYS A 26 -4.09 0.02 -12.39
C LYS A 26 -4.04 0.15 -10.86
N GLY A 27 -4.14 1.36 -10.32
CA GLY A 27 -4.25 1.61 -8.88
C GLY A 27 -5.51 0.99 -8.28
N GLN A 28 -6.67 1.34 -8.84
CA GLN A 28 -7.97 0.83 -8.36
C GLN A 28 -8.08 -0.69 -8.43
N ASP A 29 -7.52 -1.32 -9.46
CA ASP A 29 -7.50 -2.77 -9.59
C ASP A 29 -6.56 -3.42 -8.57
N GLY A 30 -5.42 -2.80 -8.29
CA GLY A 30 -4.53 -3.23 -7.21
C GLY A 30 -5.23 -3.17 -5.84
N GLU A 31 -5.91 -2.06 -5.55
CA GLU A 31 -6.67 -1.89 -4.30
C GLU A 31 -7.81 -2.91 -4.16
N ARG A 32 -8.53 -3.21 -5.25
CA ARG A 32 -9.56 -4.27 -5.25
C ARG A 32 -8.99 -5.66 -5.06
N GLU A 33 -7.84 -5.94 -5.67
CA GLU A 33 -7.17 -7.24 -5.58
C GLU A 33 -6.73 -7.53 -4.13
N ILE A 34 -6.03 -6.60 -3.49
CA ILE A 34 -5.60 -6.76 -2.10
C ILE A 34 -6.79 -6.78 -1.14
N ALA A 35 -7.85 -5.99 -1.39
CA ALA A 35 -9.06 -6.01 -0.56
C ALA A 35 -9.73 -7.40 -0.56
N ARG A 36 -9.79 -8.09 -1.70
CA ARG A 36 -10.30 -9.46 -1.77
C ARG A 36 -9.42 -10.44 -1.01
N LEU A 37 -8.10 -10.39 -1.23
CA LEU A 37 -7.15 -11.24 -0.51
C LEU A 37 -7.29 -11.06 1.01
N LEU A 38 -7.40 -9.83 1.48
CA LEU A 38 -7.59 -9.52 2.89
C LEU A 38 -8.94 -10.02 3.40
N ALA A 39 -10.02 -9.85 2.64
CA ALA A 39 -11.33 -10.36 3.02
C ALA A 39 -11.32 -11.90 3.16
N ASP A 40 -10.68 -12.60 2.22
CA ASP A 40 -10.54 -14.07 2.25
C ASP A 40 -9.69 -14.53 3.44
N LEU A 41 -8.59 -13.83 3.74
CA LEU A 41 -7.73 -14.16 4.88
C LEU A 41 -8.41 -13.88 6.22
N LEU A 42 -9.11 -12.75 6.34
CA LEU A 42 -9.59 -12.25 7.63
C LEU A 42 -11.03 -12.68 7.94
N GLY A 43 -11.81 -13.10 6.94
CA GLY A 43 -13.24 -13.36 7.10
C GLY A 43 -14.07 -12.10 7.36
N VAL A 44 -13.51 -10.90 7.11
CA VAL A 44 -14.18 -9.61 7.29
C VAL A 44 -14.32 -8.87 5.97
N LYS A 45 -15.24 -7.91 5.92
CA LYS A 45 -15.51 -7.12 4.72
C LYS A 45 -14.46 -6.01 4.56
N VAL A 46 -13.49 -6.23 3.67
CA VAL A 46 -12.49 -5.21 3.29
C VAL A 46 -12.84 -4.61 1.93
N LYS A 47 -12.71 -3.29 1.80
CA LYS A 47 -13.04 -2.59 0.55
C LYS A 47 -12.07 -1.45 0.24
N ARG A 48 -11.99 -1.12 -1.04
CA ARG A 48 -11.36 0.11 -1.52
C ARG A 48 -12.20 1.32 -1.12
N ARG A 49 -11.56 2.37 -0.59
CA ARG A 49 -12.20 3.66 -0.33
C ARG A 49 -12.49 4.39 -1.64
N VAL A 50 -13.74 4.84 -1.85
CA VAL A 50 -14.17 5.48 -3.11
C VAL A 50 -13.93 6.99 -3.11
N ARG A 51 -14.04 7.64 -1.95
CA ARG A 51 -13.76 9.07 -1.75
C ARG A 51 -12.57 9.19 -0.81
N GLN A 52 -11.46 9.69 -1.35
CA GLN A 52 -10.25 9.93 -0.58
C GLN A 52 -10.10 11.43 -0.37
N HIS A 53 -10.11 11.87 0.88
CA HIS A 53 -9.57 13.16 1.28
C HIS A 53 -8.05 13.05 1.44
N GLN A 54 -7.34 14.18 1.45
CA GLN A 54 -5.90 14.15 1.75
C GLN A 54 -5.70 13.58 3.17
N GLY A 55 -5.02 12.44 3.25
CA GLY A 55 -4.74 11.75 4.52
C GLY A 55 -5.53 10.46 4.73
N ASP A 56 -6.55 10.17 3.90
CA ASP A 56 -7.33 8.93 4.03
C ASP A 56 -6.53 7.70 3.59
N SER A 57 -6.80 6.56 4.23
CA SER A 57 -6.31 5.25 3.82
C SER A 57 -6.94 4.77 2.51
N ASP A 58 -6.22 3.91 1.78
CA ASP A 58 -6.69 3.33 0.52
C ASP A 58 -7.81 2.29 0.71
N LEU A 59 -7.81 1.59 1.85
CA LEU A 59 -8.81 0.58 2.20
C LEU A 59 -9.57 0.93 3.49
N GLU A 60 -10.78 0.38 3.60
CA GLU A 60 -11.66 0.43 4.78
C GLU A 60 -12.02 -0.99 5.25
N GLY A 61 -12.37 -1.12 6.54
CA GLY A 61 -12.71 -2.40 7.18
C GLY A 61 -11.56 -3.10 7.91
N LEU A 62 -10.48 -2.36 8.24
CA LEU A 62 -9.32 -2.85 8.99
C LEU A 62 -9.12 -2.00 10.26
N ASP A 63 -9.93 -2.26 11.29
CA ASP A 63 -9.93 -1.46 12.52
C ASP A 63 -8.55 -1.36 13.18
N GLY A 64 -8.16 -0.14 13.58
CA GLY A 64 -6.85 0.16 14.17
C GLY A 64 -5.69 0.27 13.18
N TRP A 65 -5.93 0.11 11.87
CA TRP A 65 -4.90 0.15 10.84
C TRP A 65 -5.22 1.16 9.73
N SER A 66 -4.18 1.81 9.21
CA SER A 66 -4.22 2.73 8.08
C SER A 66 -3.47 2.13 6.88
N PRO A 67 -4.18 1.46 5.96
CA PRO A 67 -3.58 0.81 4.80
C PRO A 67 -3.28 1.77 3.64
N GLU A 68 -2.07 1.65 3.10
CA GLU A 68 -1.64 2.23 1.83
C GLU A 68 -1.31 1.08 0.85
N VAL A 69 -1.70 1.22 -0.42
CA VAL A 69 -1.61 0.17 -1.44
C VAL A 69 -0.80 0.64 -2.65
N LYS A 70 0.25 -0.10 -3.01
CA LYS A 70 1.11 0.23 -4.15
C LYS A 70 1.31 -0.94 -5.10
N ARG A 71 1.09 -0.70 -6.40
CA ARG A 71 1.45 -1.62 -7.47
C ARG A 71 2.36 -0.93 -8.47
N ALA A 72 3.56 -1.46 -8.70
CA ALA A 72 4.55 -0.81 -9.56
C ALA A 72 5.51 -1.80 -10.21
N ALA A 73 6.13 -1.40 -11.33
CA ALA A 73 7.19 -2.19 -11.95
C ALA A 73 8.52 -2.11 -11.17
N ARG A 74 8.78 -0.98 -10.50
CA ARG A 74 10.01 -0.72 -9.73
C ARG A 74 9.68 -0.31 -8.30
N PRO A 75 10.45 -0.75 -7.29
CA PRO A 75 10.21 -0.43 -5.91
C PRO A 75 10.54 1.04 -5.60
N ARG A 76 9.67 1.71 -4.82
CA ARG A 76 9.98 2.95 -4.10
C ARG A 76 9.56 2.81 -2.64
N ILE A 77 9.96 1.71 -2.01
CA ILE A 77 9.45 1.26 -0.70
C ILE A 77 9.59 2.34 0.38
N ALA A 78 10.75 3.00 0.48
CA ALA A 78 10.97 4.05 1.48
C ALA A 78 10.07 5.29 1.29
N GLU A 79 9.75 5.66 0.04
CA GLU A 79 8.80 6.73 -0.26
C GLU A 79 7.39 6.32 0.14
N TRP A 80 6.97 5.11 -0.25
CA TRP A 80 5.64 4.59 0.04
C TRP A 80 5.42 4.36 1.54
N TRP A 81 6.43 3.90 2.25
CA TRP A 81 6.39 3.71 3.69
C TRP A 81 6.20 5.03 4.44
N ARG A 82 6.93 6.09 4.05
CA ARG A 82 6.74 7.43 4.62
C ARG A 82 5.32 7.96 4.40
N GLN A 83 4.73 7.68 3.24
CA GLN A 83 3.34 8.05 2.96
C GLN A 83 2.38 7.31 3.90
N ALA A 84 2.52 5.98 4.02
CA ALA A 84 1.69 5.16 4.91
C ALA A 84 1.80 5.62 6.37
N ALA A 85 3.01 5.84 6.86
CA ALA A 85 3.27 6.33 8.21
C ALA A 85 2.61 7.70 8.48
N SER A 86 2.72 8.65 7.54
CA SER A 86 2.14 10.00 7.68
C SER A 86 0.61 9.99 7.76
N GLN A 87 -0.05 9.20 6.90
CA GLN A 87 -1.50 9.01 6.95
C GLN A 87 -1.93 8.36 8.28
N ALA A 88 -1.20 7.32 8.69
CA ALA A 88 -1.49 6.56 9.91
C ALA A 88 -1.38 7.43 11.17
N ILE A 89 -0.36 8.28 11.26
CA ILE A 89 -0.21 9.27 12.34
C ILE A 89 -1.41 10.21 12.38
N THR A 90 -1.83 10.72 11.22
CA THR A 90 -2.99 11.63 11.12
C THR A 90 -4.29 10.94 11.55
N ALA A 91 -4.43 9.66 11.23
CA ALA A 91 -5.61 8.86 11.56
C ALA A 91 -5.61 8.26 12.97
N GLY A 92 -4.49 8.34 13.72
CA GLY A 92 -4.34 7.67 15.02
C GLY A 92 -4.36 6.14 14.93
N ASN A 93 -3.94 5.56 13.80
CA ASN A 93 -3.97 4.12 13.52
C ASN A 93 -2.58 3.60 13.18
N PHE A 94 -2.31 2.29 13.26
CA PHE A 94 -1.02 1.72 12.83
C PHE A 94 -0.86 1.78 11.30
N PRO A 95 0.33 2.12 10.77
CA PRO A 95 0.57 2.09 9.33
C PRO A 95 0.72 0.65 8.83
N VAL A 96 0.13 0.37 7.66
CA VAL A 96 0.49 -0.82 6.87
C VAL A 96 0.59 -0.44 5.40
N LEU A 97 1.72 -0.79 4.79
CA LEU A 97 1.92 -0.67 3.35
C LEU A 97 1.77 -2.05 2.72
N PHE A 98 0.73 -2.22 1.91
CA PHE A 98 0.60 -3.35 1.01
C PHE A 98 1.20 -2.99 -0.34
N TYR A 99 2.20 -3.75 -0.79
CA TYR A 99 2.79 -3.50 -2.09
C TYR A 99 2.99 -4.76 -2.91
N ARG A 100 2.94 -4.60 -4.23
CA ARG A 100 3.22 -5.67 -5.20
C ARG A 100 4.00 -5.13 -6.38
N LEU A 101 5.14 -5.76 -6.64
CA LEU A 101 5.89 -5.51 -7.88
C LEU A 101 5.27 -6.31 -9.03
N ASP A 102 5.39 -5.81 -10.26
CA ASP A 102 4.89 -6.54 -11.43
C ASP A 102 5.54 -7.95 -11.52
N GLY A 103 4.71 -9.00 -11.65
CA GLY A 103 5.14 -10.40 -11.61
C GLY A 103 5.40 -10.98 -10.20
N GLY A 104 5.38 -10.14 -9.16
CA GLY A 104 5.60 -10.54 -7.78
C GLY A 104 4.32 -10.89 -7.00
N LYS A 105 4.53 -11.33 -5.75
CA LYS A 105 3.49 -11.52 -4.74
C LYS A 105 3.23 -10.23 -3.97
N TRP A 106 2.06 -10.13 -3.33
CA TRP A 106 1.80 -9.08 -2.36
C TRP A 106 2.71 -9.22 -1.14
N ARG A 107 3.16 -8.07 -0.64
CA ARG A 107 3.99 -7.89 0.55
C ARG A 107 3.30 -6.92 1.48
N ALA A 108 3.55 -7.07 2.77
CA ALA A 108 3.06 -6.18 3.82
C ALA A 108 4.24 -5.66 4.63
N MET A 109 4.38 -4.35 4.66
CA MET A 109 5.30 -3.64 5.55
C MET A 109 4.52 -2.99 6.68
N TRP A 110 4.92 -3.23 7.93
CA TRP A 110 4.20 -2.82 9.13
C TRP A 110 5.16 -2.72 10.33
N PRO A 111 4.85 -1.94 11.36
CA PRO A 111 5.79 -1.73 12.46
C PRO A 111 5.92 -2.97 13.34
N ILE A 112 7.16 -3.42 13.60
CA ILE A 112 7.38 -4.69 14.35
C ILE A 112 6.80 -4.67 15.76
N PHE A 113 6.77 -3.52 16.42
CA PHE A 113 6.22 -3.38 17.77
C PHE A 113 4.70 -3.55 17.82
N ALA A 114 3.97 -3.45 16.69
CA ALA A 114 2.55 -3.80 16.64
C ALA A 114 2.29 -5.28 16.98
N ALA A 115 3.32 -6.13 16.90
CA ALA A 115 3.26 -7.51 17.37
C ALA A 115 3.62 -7.70 18.85
N MET A 116 4.17 -6.68 19.53
CA MET A 116 4.83 -6.85 20.83
C MET A 116 4.00 -6.36 22.03
N THR A 117 3.25 -5.25 21.93
CA THR A 117 2.35 -4.80 23.01
C THR A 117 1.31 -3.79 22.49
N PRO A 118 0.02 -3.86 22.90
CA PRO A 118 -0.91 -2.75 22.74
C PRO A 118 -0.60 -1.67 23.78
N GLY A 119 -0.05 -0.54 23.32
CA GLY A 119 0.23 0.64 24.14
C GLY A 119 0.32 1.87 23.24
N GLU A 120 0.27 3.06 23.84
CA GLU A 120 0.31 4.32 23.10
C GLU A 120 1.44 4.34 22.08
N PRO A 121 1.15 4.61 20.80
CA PRO A 121 2.15 4.64 19.76
C PRO A 121 3.34 5.53 20.13
N CYS A 122 4.54 4.95 20.15
CA CYS A 122 5.73 5.77 19.93
C CYS A 122 5.74 6.17 18.45
N VAL A 123 5.00 7.23 18.10
CA VAL A 123 4.81 7.74 16.73
C VAL A 123 6.14 8.00 16.01
N LEU A 124 7.22 8.27 16.76
CA LEU A 124 8.56 8.43 16.21
C LEU A 124 9.16 7.11 15.69
N ALA A 125 8.82 5.97 16.30
CA ALA A 125 9.28 4.66 15.85
C ALA A 125 8.65 4.24 14.50
N TRP A 126 7.53 4.86 14.11
CA TRP A 126 6.82 4.52 12.86
C TRP A 126 7.55 5.06 11.63
N LEU A 127 8.34 6.12 11.81
CA LEU A 127 9.08 6.78 10.74
C LEU A 127 10.41 6.10 10.40
N ASP A 128 10.91 5.20 11.26
CA ASP A 128 12.12 4.44 10.98
C ASP A 128 11.79 3.14 10.22
N PRO A 129 12.14 3.04 8.91
CA PRO A 129 11.88 1.83 8.14
C PRO A 129 12.60 0.60 8.69
N ASN A 130 13.67 0.77 9.47
CA ASN A 130 14.42 -0.35 10.06
C ASN A 130 13.66 -1.04 11.19
N LEU A 131 12.64 -0.38 11.75
CA LEU A 131 11.75 -0.95 12.75
C LEU A 131 10.46 -1.50 12.13
N ALA A 132 10.36 -1.53 10.81
CA ALA A 132 9.26 -2.15 10.10
C ALA A 132 9.63 -3.57 9.66
N ALA A 133 8.72 -4.51 9.92
CA ALA A 133 8.78 -5.83 9.32
C ALA A 133 8.29 -5.73 7.87
N ASP A 134 9.09 -6.22 6.92
CA ASP A 134 8.65 -6.48 5.54
C ASP A 134 8.41 -7.98 5.37
N SER A 135 7.14 -8.36 5.20
CA SER A 135 6.68 -9.75 5.31
C SER A 135 5.62 -10.09 4.25
N SER A 136 5.04 -11.29 4.34
CA SER A 136 3.86 -11.65 3.55
C SER A 136 2.58 -11.03 4.14
N VAL A 137 1.51 -10.99 3.34
CA VAL A 137 0.21 -10.49 3.80
C VAL A 137 -0.37 -11.38 4.90
N GLU A 138 -0.12 -12.69 4.83
CA GLU A 138 -0.57 -13.68 5.81
C GLU A 138 0.10 -13.48 7.17
N ALA A 139 1.39 -13.12 7.20
CA ALA A 139 2.10 -12.81 8.43
C ALA A 139 1.51 -11.58 9.13
N TRP A 140 1.27 -10.50 8.39
CA TRP A 140 0.56 -9.32 8.90
C TRP A 140 -0.86 -9.67 9.37
N ALA A 141 -1.60 -10.49 8.60
CA ALA A 141 -2.97 -10.88 8.94
C ALA A 141 -3.06 -11.62 10.29
N SER A 142 -2.03 -12.41 10.64
CA SER A 142 -1.95 -13.03 11.97
C SER A 142 -1.85 -11.99 13.09
N VAL A 143 -1.02 -10.95 12.91
CA VAL A 143 -0.89 -9.84 13.87
C VAL A 143 -2.20 -9.05 13.98
N TYR A 144 -2.83 -8.75 12.85
CA TYR A 144 -4.13 -8.08 12.84
C TYR A 144 -5.19 -8.82 13.68
N ARG A 145 -5.30 -10.15 13.52
CA ARG A 145 -6.28 -10.95 14.29
C ARG A 145 -6.01 -10.90 15.80
N GLU A 146 -4.76 -10.88 16.23
CA GLU A 146 -4.41 -10.74 17.66
C GLU A 146 -4.70 -9.33 18.18
N SER A 147 -4.50 -8.29 17.36
CA SER A 147 -4.76 -6.90 17.74
C SER A 147 -6.24 -6.66 18.09
N LEU A 148 -7.17 -7.32 17.40
CA LEU A 148 -8.60 -7.23 17.68
C LEU A 148 -9.00 -7.80 19.05
N LYS A 149 -8.33 -8.87 19.50
CA LYS A 149 -8.62 -9.48 20.81
C LYS A 149 -8.25 -8.55 21.96
N SER A 150 -7.16 -7.82 21.79
CA SER A 150 -6.68 -6.86 22.80
C SER A 150 -7.65 -5.68 22.97
N ASN A 151 -8.28 -5.22 21.89
CA ASN A 151 -9.26 -4.14 21.90
C ASN A 151 -10.65 -4.56 22.44
N GLY A 152 -10.98 -5.85 22.39
CA GLY A 152 -12.24 -6.37 22.94
C GLY A 152 -12.25 -6.44 24.47
N ASN A 153 -11.09 -6.70 25.09
CA ASN A 153 -10.96 -6.86 26.53
C ASN A 153 -11.00 -5.54 27.33
N SER A 154 -10.90 -4.38 26.68
CA SER A 154 -10.94 -3.07 27.35
C SER A 154 -12.36 -2.52 27.60
N ASN A 155 -13.41 -3.22 27.15
CA ASN A 155 -14.81 -2.79 27.30
C ASN A 155 -15.60 -3.53 28.40
N GLU A 156 -14.95 -4.34 29.26
CA GLU A 156 -15.60 -5.12 30.33
C GLU A 156 -15.27 -4.67 31.77
N THR A 157 -14.87 -3.41 31.98
CA THR A 157 -14.67 -2.81 33.31
C THR A 157 -15.39 -1.48 33.44
#